data_AF-A0AB34SGR5-F1
#
_entry.id   AF-A0AB34SGR5-F1
#
_cell.length_a   1.000
_cell.length_b   1.000
_cell.length_c   1.000
_cell.angle_alpha   90.00
_cell.angle_beta   90.00
_cell.angle_gamma   90.00
#
_symmetry.space_group_name_H-M   'P 1'
#
loop_
_entity.id
_entity.type
_entity.pdbx_description
1 polymer ?
#
loop_
_entity_poly.entity_id
_entity_poly.type
_entity_poly.pdbx_seq_one_letter_code
_entity_poly.pdbx_strand_id
1 'polypeptide(L)'
;MNPEIEDRIRLYCKKCHMDCTNLEIIPLEDSYLAKDKTVKMIFDKNGNVNSLPMNYTYGEQTTKFIGKYSSIFIYASFLIAILFLVLCGLLKKF
;
A
#
# COMPACT_ATOMS: atom_id res chain seq x y z
N MET A 1 -3.98 5.08 25.63
CA MET A 1 -2.84 4.18 25.39
C MET A 1 -2.06 4.06 26.70
N ASN A 2 -1.49 2.89 27.02
CA ASN A 2 -0.63 2.76 28.20
C ASN A 2 0.70 3.52 27.95
N PRO A 3 1.12 4.44 28.84
CA PRO A 3 2.35 5.23 28.66
C PRO A 3 3.61 4.37 28.51
N GLU A 4 3.69 3.22 29.18
CA GLU A 4 4.85 2.31 29.04
C GLU A 4 4.96 1.71 27.63
N ILE A 5 3.82 1.45 27.00
CA ILE A 5 3.74 0.91 25.64
C ILE A 5 4.11 2.01 24.64
N GLU A 6 3.61 3.23 24.87
CA GLU A 6 3.96 4.39 24.06
C GLU A 6 5.47 4.65 24.05
N ASP A 7 6.10 4.69 25.23
CA ASP A 7 7.54 4.93 25.36
C ASP A 7 8.37 3.83 24.68
N ARG A 8 7.94 2.57 24.80
CA ARG A 8 8.58 1.44 24.11
C ARG A 8 8.53 1.59 22.60
N ILE A 9 7.35 1.93 22.05
CA ILE A 9 7.16 2.15 20.62
C ILE A 9 8.03 3.32 20.13
N ARG A 10 8.00 4.46 20.83
CA ARG A 10 8.81 5.65 20.49
C ARG A 10 10.30 5.35 20.52
N LEU A 11 10.78 4.63 21.55
CA LEU A 11 12.17 4.24 21.67
C LEU A 11 12.62 3.35 20.50
N TYR A 12 11.77 2.40 20.09
CA TYR A 12 12.06 1.54 18.96
C TYR A 12 12.07 2.32 17.64
N CYS A 13 11.07 3.19 17.40
CA CYS A 13 11.03 4.04 16.21
C CYS A 13 12.29 4.92 16.11
N LYS A 14 12.77 5.46 17.24
CA LYS A 14 14.02 6.22 17.31
C LYS A 14 15.24 5.37 16.92
N LYS A 15 15.32 4.11 17.37
CA LYS A 15 16.39 3.17 16.97
C LYS A 15 16.34 2.84 15.48
N CYS A 16 15.15 2.83 14.88
CA CYS A 16 14.94 2.63 13.45
C CYS A 16 15.13 3.91 12.61
N HIS A 17 15.65 4.99 13.20
CA HIS A 17 15.87 6.28 12.52
C HIS A 17 14.60 6.89 11.92
N MET A 18 13.43 6.60 12.49
CA MET A 18 12.18 7.28 12.13
C MET A 18 12.18 8.72 12.66
N ASP A 19 11.43 9.59 11.99
CA ASP A 19 11.25 10.98 12.40
C ASP A 19 10.32 11.05 13.63
N CYS A 20 10.91 11.10 14.82
CA CYS A 20 10.17 11.19 16.08
C CYS A 20 9.37 12.49 16.24
N THR A 21 9.68 13.56 15.51
CA THR A 21 8.96 14.85 15.60
C THR A 21 7.58 14.75 14.96
N ASN A 22 7.48 13.99 13.86
CA ASN A 22 6.23 13.76 13.13
C ASN A 22 5.68 12.34 13.38
N LEU A 23 6.12 11.66 14.44
CA LEU A 23 5.71 10.30 14.75
C LEU A 23 4.32 10.27 15.38
N GLU A 24 3.36 9.71 14.65
CA GLU A 24 2.01 9.44 15.11
C GLU A 24 1.89 7.96 15.49
N ILE A 25 1.26 7.67 16.63
CA ILE A 25 0.95 6.31 17.08
C ILE A 25 -0.58 6.17 17.13
N ILE A 26 -1.12 5.30 16.28
CA ILE A 26 -2.54 5.08 16.10
C ILE A 26 -2.90 3.70 16.67
N PRO A 27 -3.84 3.60 17.62
CA PRO A 27 -4.35 2.32 18.09
C PRO A 27 -5.19 1.63 17.01
N LEU A 28 -4.96 0.34 16.81
CA LEU A 28 -5.77 -0.59 16.02
C LEU A 28 -6.40 -1.62 16.96
N GLU A 29 -7.28 -2.48 16.43
CA GLU A 29 -8.06 -3.44 17.23
C GLU A 29 -7.18 -4.37 18.10
N ASP A 30 -6.10 -4.92 17.53
CA ASP A 30 -5.15 -5.82 18.22
C ASP A 30 -3.68 -5.35 18.14
N SER A 31 -3.45 -4.11 17.74
CA SER A 31 -2.09 -3.61 17.45
C SER A 31 -1.98 -2.09 17.54
N TYR A 32 -0.77 -1.57 17.38
CA TYR A 32 -0.50 -0.14 17.24
C TYR A 32 0.21 0.12 15.92
N LEU A 33 -0.22 1.13 15.18
CA LEU A 33 0.45 1.62 13.99
C LEU A 33 1.26 2.87 14.35
N ALA A 34 2.59 2.78 14.32
CA ALA A 34 3.45 3.96 14.35
C ALA A 34 3.78 4.39 12.93
N LYS A 35 3.60 5.66 12.60
CA LYS A 35 3.93 6.20 11.28
C LYS A 35 4.61 7.56 11.41
N ASP A 36 5.57 7.80 10.55
CA ASP A 36 6.06 9.14 10.24
C ASP A 36 5.70 9.49 8.78
N LYS A 37 6.25 10.58 8.23
CA LYS A 37 5.98 11.03 6.86
C LYS A 37 6.43 10.04 5.77
N THR A 38 7.34 9.13 6.11
CA THR A 38 8.06 8.27 5.17
C THR A 38 7.86 6.80 5.48
N VAL A 39 7.84 6.40 6.73
CA VAL A 39 7.86 5.01 7.18
C VAL A 39 6.67 4.73 8.09
N LYS A 40 6.12 3.53 8.00
CA LYS A 40 5.15 3.00 8.96
C LYS A 40 5.58 1.65 9.50
N MET A 41 5.18 1.36 10.73
CA MET A 41 5.52 0.16 11.49
C MET A 41 4.33 -0.29 12.34
N ILE A 42 4.11 -1.60 12.41
CA ILE A 42 3.08 -2.21 13.24
C ILE A 42 3.73 -2.84 14.47
N PHE A 43 3.12 -2.57 15.62
CA PHE A 43 3.48 -3.11 16.91
C PHE A 43 2.32 -3.95 17.44
N ASP A 44 2.61 -5.02 18.17
CA ASP A 44 1.59 -5.79 18.88
C ASP A 44 0.97 -4.96 20.03
N LYS A 45 -0.08 -5.49 20.66
CA LYS A 45 -0.72 -4.87 21.82
C LYS A 45 0.19 -4.64 23.05
N ASN A 46 1.38 -5.24 23.07
CA ASN A 46 2.37 -5.12 24.13
C ASN A 46 3.51 -4.14 23.78
N GLY A 47 3.46 -3.52 22.59
CA GLY A 47 4.50 -2.61 22.09
C GLY A 47 5.73 -3.31 21.51
N ASN A 48 5.65 -4.61 21.21
CA ASN A 48 6.71 -5.32 20.48
C ASN A 48 6.50 -5.17 18.97
N VAL A 49 7.59 -5.26 18.23
CA VAL A 49 7.56 -5.06 16.78
C VAL A 49 6.95 -6.28 16.11
N ASN A 50 5.91 -6.04 15.31
CA ASN A 50 5.21 -7.08 14.56
C ASN A 50 5.42 -6.94 13.05
N SER A 51 6.05 -5.85 12.58
CA SER A 51 6.39 -5.67 11.17
C SER A 51 7.76 -5.00 10.98
N LEU A 52 8.37 -5.26 9.83
CA LEU A 52 9.50 -4.47 9.36
C LEU A 52 9.04 -3.03 9.00
N PRO A 53 9.96 -2.04 9.06
CA PRO A 53 9.68 -0.69 8.59
C PRO A 53 9.34 -0.68 7.11
N MET A 54 8.15 -0.16 6.79
CA MET A 54 7.66 -0.08 5.42
C MET A 54 7.58 1.38 4.98
N ASN A 55 8.32 1.71 3.92
CA ASN A 55 8.32 3.05 3.34
C ASN A 55 7.03 3.27 2.53
N TYR A 56 6.32 4.38 2.76
CA TYR A 56 5.06 4.72 2.10
C TYR A 56 5.18 4.75 0.58
N THR A 57 6.32 5.24 0.07
CA THR A 57 6.58 5.33 -1.37
C THR A 57 6.65 3.97 -2.04
N TYR A 58 7.10 2.93 -1.34
CA TYR A 58 7.30 1.60 -1.93
C TYR A 58 5.98 0.88 -2.24
N GLY A 59 4.96 1.10 -1.41
CA GLY A 59 3.63 0.50 -1.59
C GLY A 59 2.71 1.31 -2.51
N GLU A 60 2.72 2.64 -2.41
CA GLU A 60 1.82 3.49 -3.20
C GLU A 60 2.21 3.62 -4.67
N GLN A 61 3.51 3.71 -4.98
CA GLN A 61 3.94 3.92 -6.36
C GLN A 61 3.65 2.69 -7.22
N THR A 62 3.89 1.49 -6.69
CA THR A 62 3.65 0.23 -7.40
C THR A 62 2.16 0.00 -7.64
N THR A 63 1.29 0.20 -6.65
CA THR A 63 -0.17 0.02 -6.81
C THR A 63 -0.82 1.08 -7.69
N LYS A 64 -0.43 2.38 -7.59
CA LYS A 64 -0.97 3.44 -8.46
C LYS A 64 -0.57 3.23 -9.92
N PHE A 65 0.66 2.77 -10.18
CA PHE A 65 1.11 2.46 -11.54
C PHE A 65 0.35 1.25 -12.11
N ILE A 66 0.33 0.12 -11.38
CA ILE A 66 -0.28 -1.13 -11.87
C ILE A 66 -1.78 -0.94 -12.14
N GLY A 67 -2.53 -0.24 -11.28
CA GLY A 67 -3.97 -0.02 -11.47
C GLY A 67 -4.30 0.86 -12.69
N LYS A 68 -3.44 1.83 -13.02
CA LYS A 68 -3.67 2.75 -14.14
C LYS A 68 -3.39 2.10 -15.50
N TYR A 69 -2.39 1.22 -15.60
CA TYR A 69 -2.06 0.56 -16.86
C TYR A 69 -2.83 -0.73 -17.10
N SER A 70 -3.20 -1.46 -16.05
CA SER A 70 -3.99 -2.70 -16.19
C SER A 70 -5.38 -2.44 -16.75
N SER A 71 -6.05 -1.39 -16.29
CA SER A 71 -7.37 -0.98 -16.79
C SER A 71 -7.33 -0.62 -18.27
N ILE A 72 -6.36 0.20 -18.70
CA ILE A 72 -6.19 0.59 -20.10
C ILE A 72 -5.95 -0.62 -21.00
N PHE A 73 -5.11 -1.56 -20.57
CA PHE A 73 -4.82 -2.78 -21.33
C PHE A 73 -6.08 -3.66 -21.51
N ILE A 74 -6.89 -3.80 -20.47
CA ILE A 74 -8.14 -4.55 -20.53
C ILE A 74 -9.10 -3.90 -21.54
N TYR A 75 -9.36 -2.60 -21.44
CA TYR A 75 -10.25 -1.90 -22.38
C TYR A 75 -9.76 -1.96 -23.83
N ALA A 76 -8.46 -1.79 -24.07
CA ALA A 76 -7.88 -1.90 -25.40
C ALA A 76 -8.06 -3.31 -25.99
N SER A 77 -7.84 -4.36 -25.19
CA SER A 77 -7.99 -5.75 -25.64
C SER A 77 -9.44 -6.10 -26.05
N PHE A 78 -10.43 -5.65 -25.28
CA PHE A 78 -11.86 -5.80 -25.64
C PHE A 78 -12.20 -5.08 -26.94
N LEU A 79 -11.69 -3.86 -27.14
CA LEU A 79 -11.99 -3.06 -28.32
C LEU A 79 -11.41 -3.71 -29.59
N ILE A 80 -10.19 -4.24 -29.51
CA ILE A 80 -9.55 -5.01 -30.60
C ILE A 80 -10.35 -6.29 -30.92
N ALA A 81 -10.80 -7.02 -29.89
CA ALA A 81 -11.58 -8.24 -30.08
C ALA A 81 -12.92 -7.99 -30.78
N ILE A 82 -13.62 -6.91 -30.41
CA ILE A 82 -14.87 -6.49 -31.05
C ILE A 82 -14.62 -6.11 -32.52
N LEU A 83 -13.56 -5.35 -32.80
CA LEU A 83 -13.19 -4.96 -34.16
C LEU A 83 -12.86 -6.19 -35.03
N PHE A 84 -12.17 -7.17 -34.46
CA PHE A 84 -11.85 -8.42 -35.14
C PHE A 84 -13.10 -9.25 -35.46
N LEU A 85 -14.05 -9.35 -34.53
CA LEU A 85 -15.32 -10.05 -34.76
C LEU A 85 -16.16 -9.37 -35.86
N VAL A 86 -16.20 -8.04 -35.88
CA VAL A 86 -16.91 -7.27 -36.93
C VAL A 86 -16.25 -7.49 -38.30
N LEU A 87 -14.92 -7.48 -38.37
CA LEU A 87 -14.17 -7.74 -39.61
C LEU A 87 -14.40 -9.18 -40.12
N CYS A 88 -14.34 -10.18 -39.25
CA CYS A 88 -14.65 -11.57 -39.61
C CYS A 88 -16.11 -11.75 -40.04
N GLY A 89 -17.05 -11.04 -39.42
CA GLY A 89 -18.46 -11.06 -39.79
C GLY A 89 -18.73 -10.44 -41.16
N LEU A 90 -18.03 -9.34 -41.49
CA LEU A 90 -18.09 -8.69 -42.81
C LEU A 90 -17.46 -9.57 -43.91
N LEU A 91 -16.33 -10.21 -43.63
CA LEU A 91 -15.66 -11.12 -44.57
C LEU A 91 -16.47 -12.38 -44.87
N LYS A 92 -17.26 -12.89 -43.91
CA LYS A 92 -18.16 -14.04 -44.13
C LYS A 92 -19.40 -13.72 -44.96
N LYS A 93 -19.69 -12.43 -45.20
CA LYS A 93 -20.89 -11.97 -45.91
C LYS A 93 -20.63 -11.68 -47.40
N PHE A 94 -19.37 -11.70 -47.82
CA PHE A 94 -18.92 -11.72 -49.21
C PHE A 94 -18.61 -13.15 -49.63
#